data_AF-A0A8B9E4J0-F1
#
_entry.id   AF-A0A8B9E4J0-F1
#
_cell.length_a   1.000
_cell.length_b   1.000
_cell.length_c   1.000
_cell.angle_alpha   90.00
_cell.angle_beta   90.00
_cell.angle_gamma   90.00
#
_symmetry.space_group_name_H-M   'P 1'
#
loop_
_entity.id
_entity.type
_entity.pdbx_description
1 polymer ?
#
loop_
_entity_poly.entity_id
_entity_poly.type
_entity_poly.pdbx_seq_one_letter_code
_entity_poly.pdbx_strand_id
1 'polypeptide(L)'
;MPDRVLAKRASPEQPCGDQPAPLSQNHDPRVCGALLAGQAPGMQGGGLRPVARGSSCTTYVSHSRYITRALSSEEAAFPLAYIITLHKEFETFERLFRAVYMPQNVYCVHVDGKAPATLWQAVRQLVGCFPNAFLASHTERVVYGGASRLRADLHCMRDLLASAVPWRYLLNICGQDFPLKTNREIVRQLKGFRGKNVTPGVLPPPHVTARTQFMHREWEGSNISGLVTPQVRKAPPPHNLTIYFGSAYIAVTRPFVEFVLRDQRAIDLLVWSQDTYSPDEHFWVTLNRIPGRL
;
A
#
# COMPACT_ATOMS: atom_id res chain seq x y z
N MET A 1 42.06 -18.82 69.90
CA MET A 1 42.91 -17.78 70.53
C MET A 1 44.20 -17.67 69.74
N PRO A 2 44.77 -16.49 69.49
CA PRO A 2 44.14 -15.21 69.11
C PRO A 2 44.83 -14.53 67.90
N ASP A 3 44.18 -13.46 67.41
CA ASP A 3 44.72 -12.21 66.84
C ASP A 3 45.70 -12.19 65.64
N ARG A 4 45.27 -11.56 64.54
CA ARG A 4 45.51 -10.12 64.35
C ARG A 4 44.73 -9.51 63.18
N VAL A 5 44.01 -8.45 63.52
CA VAL A 5 43.32 -7.48 62.68
C VAL A 5 44.33 -6.58 61.98
N LEU A 6 44.09 -6.22 60.71
CA LEU A 6 44.49 -4.93 60.16
C LEU A 6 43.46 -4.43 59.14
N ALA A 7 42.85 -3.32 59.51
CA ALA A 7 41.86 -2.55 58.78
C ALA A 7 42.44 -1.86 57.53
N LYS A 8 41.59 -1.54 56.55
CA LYS A 8 41.26 -0.13 56.20
C LYS A 8 40.30 0.03 55.00
N ARG A 9 39.35 0.95 55.22
CA ARG A 9 38.67 1.88 54.31
C ARG A 9 37.46 1.40 53.51
N ALA A 10 36.31 1.90 53.96
CA ALA A 10 35.08 2.07 53.21
C ALA A 10 34.99 3.47 52.55
N SER A 11 34.17 3.50 51.49
CA SER A 11 33.42 4.62 50.89
C SER A 11 34.14 5.45 49.80
N PRO A 12 33.44 5.99 48.78
CA PRO A 12 31.98 6.24 48.73
C PRO A 12 31.25 5.81 47.44
N GLU A 13 29.92 5.86 47.54
CA GLU A 13 28.98 5.99 46.42
C GLU A 13 29.41 7.11 45.45
N GLN A 14 29.24 6.88 44.15
CA GLN A 14 29.24 7.90 43.10
C GLN A 14 28.30 7.48 41.95
N PRO A 15 27.77 8.45 41.19
CA PRO A 15 26.34 8.58 40.96
C PRO A 15 25.93 8.33 39.51
N CYS A 16 24.61 8.39 39.27
CA CYS A 16 24.00 8.57 37.96
C CYS A 16 24.78 9.58 37.10
N GLY A 17 25.20 9.16 35.91
CA GLY A 17 25.96 10.05 35.04
C GLY A 17 26.34 9.46 33.69
N ASP A 18 25.41 8.79 32.99
CA ASP A 18 25.49 8.74 31.52
C ASP A 18 24.36 9.59 30.97
N GLN A 19 24.67 10.87 30.73
CA GLN A 19 23.83 11.71 29.89
C GLN A 19 23.73 11.04 28.51
N PRO A 20 22.54 10.75 27.98
CA PRO A 20 22.44 10.41 26.57
C PRO A 20 22.94 11.62 25.78
N ALA A 21 23.92 11.36 24.91
CA ALA A 21 24.48 12.34 24.00
C ALA A 21 23.36 13.18 23.33
N PRO A 22 23.54 14.49 23.16
CA PRO A 22 22.49 15.35 22.62
C PRO A 22 22.05 14.87 21.24
N LEU A 23 20.73 14.77 21.10
CA LEU A 23 20.00 14.41 19.88
C LEU A 23 20.31 15.41 18.75
N SER A 24 21.37 15.16 18.00
CA SER A 24 21.63 15.83 16.71
C SER A 24 20.81 15.13 15.61
N GLN A 25 19.50 15.37 15.56
CA GLN A 25 18.74 15.18 14.33
C GLN A 25 18.93 16.42 13.45
N ASN A 26 20.07 16.49 12.75
CA ASN A 26 20.32 17.51 11.74
C ASN A 26 19.57 17.14 10.44
N HIS A 27 18.25 17.29 10.43
CA HIS A 27 17.56 17.58 9.18
C HIS A 27 17.54 19.10 9.04
N ASP A 28 18.51 19.65 8.32
CA ASP A 28 18.52 21.08 8.03
C ASP A 28 17.33 21.39 7.11
N PRO A 29 16.29 22.12 7.57
CA PRO A 29 15.14 22.47 6.73
C PRO A 29 15.54 23.25 5.47
N ARG A 30 16.75 23.84 5.45
CA ARG A 30 17.34 24.49 4.27
C ARG A 30 17.61 23.51 3.13
N VAL A 31 17.93 22.24 3.43
CA VAL A 31 18.19 21.21 2.41
C VAL A 31 16.90 20.83 1.66
N CYS A 32 15.81 20.58 2.39
CA CYS A 32 14.52 20.28 1.76
C CYS A 32 13.98 21.48 0.97
N GLY A 33 14.10 22.69 1.51
CA GLY A 33 13.71 23.92 0.81
C GLY A 33 14.50 24.13 -0.49
N ALA A 34 15.82 23.90 -0.44
CA ALA A 34 16.68 23.97 -1.61
C ALA A 34 16.33 22.92 -2.68
N LEU A 35 16.11 21.66 -2.28
CA LEU A 35 15.69 20.59 -3.20
C LEU A 35 14.34 20.90 -3.86
N LEU A 36 13.36 21.40 -3.10
CA LEU A 36 12.06 21.82 -3.65
C LEU A 36 12.17 23.02 -4.59
N ALA A 37 13.19 23.86 -4.41
CA ALA A 37 13.53 24.96 -5.32
C ALA A 37 14.42 24.53 -6.51
N GLY A 38 14.66 23.22 -6.70
CA GLY A 38 15.47 22.68 -7.79
C GLY A 38 16.98 22.84 -7.62
N GLN A 39 17.46 23.16 -6.41
CA GLN A 39 18.88 23.26 -6.08
C GLN A 39 19.41 21.89 -5.64
N ALA A 40 20.71 21.64 -5.84
CA ALA A 40 21.38 20.41 -5.42
C ALA A 40 22.31 20.65 -4.22
N PRO A 41 21.77 20.81 -2.98
CA PRO A 41 22.59 20.94 -1.79
C PRO A 41 23.37 19.64 -1.52
N GLY A 42 24.58 19.77 -0.96
CA GLY A 42 25.36 18.62 -0.51
C GLY A 42 24.59 17.82 0.55
N MET A 43 24.37 16.53 0.29
CA MET A 43 23.60 15.66 1.17
C MET A 43 24.54 15.06 2.22
N GLN A 44 24.45 15.54 3.46
CA GLN A 44 25.00 14.84 4.64
C GLN A 44 23.86 14.67 5.64
N GLY A 45 23.43 13.42 5.87
CA GLY A 45 22.34 13.15 6.81
C GLY A 45 22.21 11.67 7.15
N GLY A 46 22.11 11.39 8.45
CA GLY A 46 21.79 10.06 8.98
C GLY A 46 20.31 9.72 8.79
N GLY A 47 20.02 8.43 8.61
CA GLY A 47 18.65 7.94 8.48
C GLY A 47 17.83 8.13 9.76
N LEU A 48 16.51 8.28 9.61
CA LEU A 48 15.56 8.20 10.71
C LEU A 48 15.82 6.91 11.50
N ARG A 49 16.11 7.04 12.80
CA ARG A 49 16.19 5.87 13.68
C ARG A 49 14.78 5.31 13.90
N PRO A 50 14.54 4.03 13.59
CA PRO A 50 13.25 3.41 13.89
C PRO A 50 12.97 3.49 15.39
N VAL A 51 11.70 3.68 15.76
CA VAL A 51 11.28 3.47 17.16
C VAL A 51 11.56 2.00 17.51
N ALA A 52 12.11 1.76 18.71
CA ALA A 52 12.52 0.43 19.13
C ALA A 52 11.36 -0.58 19.01
N ARG A 53 11.62 -1.73 18.37
CA ARG A 53 10.67 -2.85 18.28
C ARG A 53 10.26 -3.26 19.70
N GLY A 54 8.95 -3.26 19.99
CA GLY A 54 8.40 -3.62 21.31
C GLY A 54 7.81 -2.46 22.13
N SER A 55 7.81 -1.22 21.63
CA SER A 55 7.05 -0.13 22.26
C SER A 55 5.54 -0.35 22.15
N SER A 56 4.75 0.13 23.13
CA SER A 56 3.29 0.14 23.02
C SER A 56 2.82 0.94 21.80
N CYS A 57 1.65 0.61 21.25
CA CYS A 57 1.10 1.32 20.09
C CYS A 57 0.93 2.82 20.34
N THR A 58 0.53 3.23 21.55
CA THR A 58 0.43 4.65 21.93
C THR A 58 1.77 5.36 21.80
N THR A 59 2.85 4.75 22.31
CA THR A 59 4.20 5.31 22.21
C THR A 59 4.66 5.36 20.76
N TYR A 60 4.44 4.30 20.00
CA TYR A 60 4.83 4.23 18.59
C TYR A 60 4.13 5.30 17.76
N VAL A 61 2.80 5.41 17.85
CA VAL A 61 1.99 6.37 17.09
C VAL A 61 2.41 7.81 17.39
N SER A 62 2.63 8.12 18.67
CA SER A 62 3.06 9.45 19.13
C SER A 62 4.49 9.78 18.66
N HIS A 63 5.46 8.91 18.91
CA HIS A 63 6.87 9.13 18.57
C HIS A 63 7.08 9.20 17.06
N SER A 64 6.37 8.37 16.30
CA SER A 64 6.45 8.34 14.84
C SER A 64 5.69 9.49 14.17
N ARG A 65 5.01 10.35 14.95
CA ARG A 65 4.29 11.56 14.51
C ARG A 65 3.13 11.27 13.55
N TYR A 66 2.36 10.22 13.80
CA TYR A 66 1.14 9.96 13.04
C TYR A 66 0.08 11.01 13.35
N ILE A 67 -0.72 11.36 12.33
CA ILE A 67 -1.88 12.23 12.48
C ILE A 67 -3.01 11.42 13.11
N THR A 68 -3.42 11.78 14.33
CA THR A 68 -4.40 11.01 15.12
C THR A 68 -5.82 11.60 15.12
N ARG A 69 -6.04 12.75 14.47
CA ARG A 69 -7.35 13.36 14.25
C ARG A 69 -7.48 13.91 12.84
N ALA A 70 -8.70 13.98 12.31
CA ALA A 70 -8.93 14.64 11.03
C ALA A 70 -8.49 16.12 11.11
N LEU A 71 -7.81 16.60 10.06
CA LEU A 71 -7.26 17.96 10.02
C LEU A 71 -8.28 19.01 9.54
N SER A 72 -9.39 18.58 8.94
CA SER A 72 -10.49 19.44 8.54
C SER A 72 -11.81 18.69 8.48
N SER A 73 -12.93 19.40 8.62
CA SER A 73 -14.28 18.86 8.39
C SER A 73 -14.46 18.37 6.95
N GLU A 74 -13.79 19.03 5.99
CA GLU A 74 -13.79 18.67 4.57
C GLU A 74 -13.25 17.25 4.34
N GLU A 75 -12.17 16.89 5.03
CA GLU A 75 -11.53 15.58 4.97
C GLU A 75 -12.30 14.53 5.79
N ALA A 76 -12.80 14.91 6.98
CA ALA A 76 -13.62 14.03 7.81
C ALA A 76 -14.88 13.54 7.09
N ALA A 77 -15.50 14.41 6.29
CA ALA A 77 -16.71 14.10 5.53
C ALA A 77 -16.46 13.32 4.21
N PHE A 78 -15.20 13.09 3.84
CA PHE A 78 -14.83 12.39 2.60
C PHE A 78 -13.78 11.29 2.85
N PRO A 79 -14.13 10.21 3.58
CA PRO A 79 -13.18 9.16 3.86
C PRO A 79 -12.72 8.44 2.59
N LEU A 80 -11.43 8.10 2.56
CA LEU A 80 -10.80 7.33 1.49
C LEU A 80 -10.51 5.90 1.97
N ALA A 81 -10.54 4.95 1.04
CA ALA A 81 -10.03 3.61 1.23
C ALA A 81 -8.72 3.45 0.46
N TYR A 82 -7.75 2.76 1.05
CA TYR A 82 -6.50 2.42 0.38
C TYR A 82 -6.30 0.91 0.34
N ILE A 83 -5.86 0.42 -0.81
CA ILE A 83 -5.20 -0.88 -0.94
C ILE A 83 -3.70 -0.62 -1.03
N ILE A 84 -2.92 -1.27 -0.18
CA ILE A 84 -1.46 -1.18 -0.20
C ILE A 84 -0.88 -2.58 -0.40
N THR A 85 -0.36 -2.85 -1.60
CA THR A 85 0.28 -4.13 -1.93
C THR A 85 1.81 -4.05 -1.76
N LEU A 86 2.43 -4.96 -1.02
CA LEU A 86 3.87 -4.95 -0.78
C LEU A 86 4.47 -6.36 -0.68
N HIS A 87 5.76 -6.48 -1.02
CA HIS A 87 6.50 -7.75 -0.97
C HIS A 87 7.90 -7.62 -0.34
N LYS A 88 8.37 -6.40 -0.06
CA LYS A 88 9.70 -6.09 0.50
C LYS A 88 9.74 -4.68 1.12
N GLU A 89 10.89 -4.29 1.65
CA GLU A 89 11.23 -2.92 2.08
C GLU A 89 10.25 -2.33 3.13
N PHE A 90 10.21 -2.93 4.31
CA PHE A 90 9.34 -2.48 5.42
C PHE A 90 9.50 -0.98 5.73
N GLU A 91 10.72 -0.45 5.76
CA GLU A 91 10.98 0.95 6.11
C GLU A 91 10.40 1.94 5.10
N THR A 92 10.42 1.58 3.80
CA THR A 92 9.76 2.36 2.74
C THR A 92 8.26 2.34 2.93
N PHE A 93 7.69 1.15 3.18
CA PHE A 93 6.26 1.00 3.48
C PHE A 93 5.84 1.77 4.73
N GLU A 94 6.61 1.73 5.81
CA GLU A 94 6.31 2.46 7.06
C GLU A 94 6.24 3.97 6.81
N ARG A 95 7.17 4.51 6.00
CA ARG A 95 7.17 5.92 5.61
C ARG A 95 5.97 6.27 4.74
N LEU A 96 5.65 5.43 3.75
CA LEU A 96 4.48 5.59 2.91
C LEU A 96 3.20 5.59 3.74
N PHE A 97 3.01 4.56 4.58
CA PHE A 97 1.83 4.39 5.42
C PHE A 97 1.63 5.62 6.29
N ARG A 98 2.69 6.12 6.95
CA ARG A 98 2.62 7.38 7.70
C ARG A 98 2.21 8.59 6.85
N ALA A 99 2.73 8.69 5.62
CA ALA A 99 2.45 9.83 4.74
C ALA A 99 0.99 9.88 4.27
N VAL A 100 0.35 8.72 4.07
CA VAL A 100 -1.05 8.63 3.63
C VAL A 100 -2.04 8.48 4.78
N TYR A 101 -1.58 8.08 5.97
CA TYR A 101 -2.44 7.78 7.11
C TYR A 101 -3.24 9.00 7.60
N MET A 102 -4.52 8.76 7.78
CA MET A 102 -5.51 9.65 8.38
C MET A 102 -6.54 8.79 9.13
N PRO A 103 -6.99 9.20 10.32
CA PRO A 103 -7.85 8.39 11.19
C PRO A 103 -9.27 8.18 10.65
N GLN A 104 -9.76 9.05 9.77
CA GLN A 104 -11.07 8.90 9.15
C GLN A 104 -11.09 7.93 7.97
N ASN A 105 -9.93 7.65 7.34
CA ASN A 105 -9.80 6.76 6.18
C ASN A 105 -9.75 5.28 6.61
N VAL A 106 -9.64 4.36 5.66
CA VAL A 106 -9.46 2.91 5.93
C VAL A 106 -8.39 2.31 5.02
N TYR A 107 -7.61 1.35 5.53
CA TYR A 107 -6.45 0.78 4.83
C TYR A 107 -6.47 -0.74 4.87
N CYS A 108 -6.49 -1.38 3.70
CA CYS A 108 -6.20 -2.80 3.55
C CYS A 108 -4.78 -2.98 3.04
N VAL A 109 -4.00 -3.79 3.75
CA VAL A 109 -2.60 -4.05 3.42
C VAL A 109 -2.45 -5.51 2.98
N HIS A 110 -2.05 -5.71 1.73
CA HIS A 110 -1.73 -7.03 1.19
C HIS A 110 -0.20 -7.22 1.19
N VAL A 111 0.27 -8.19 1.96
CA VAL A 111 1.68 -8.62 1.92
C VAL A 111 1.75 -9.86 1.04
N ASP A 112 2.72 -9.94 0.13
CA ASP A 112 2.91 -11.09 -0.75
C ASP A 112 3.17 -12.37 0.06
N GLY A 113 2.51 -13.47 -0.29
CA GLY A 113 2.71 -14.78 0.35
C GLY A 113 4.13 -15.35 0.20
N LYS A 114 4.95 -14.80 -0.69
CA LYS A 114 6.38 -15.12 -0.87
C LYS A 114 7.29 -14.27 0.03
N ALA A 115 6.77 -13.22 0.67
CA ALA A 115 7.58 -12.36 1.51
C ALA A 115 8.10 -13.12 2.75
N PRO A 116 9.30 -12.77 3.26
CA PRO A 116 9.85 -13.42 4.43
C PRO A 116 8.97 -13.17 5.66
N ALA A 117 8.95 -14.15 6.59
CA ALA A 117 8.16 -14.06 7.81
C ALA A 117 8.46 -12.81 8.65
N THR A 118 9.70 -12.30 8.59
CA THR A 118 10.11 -11.07 9.26
C THR A 118 9.38 -9.84 8.72
N LEU A 119 9.12 -9.76 7.41
CA LEU A 119 8.32 -8.68 6.82
C LEU A 119 6.86 -8.78 7.28
N TRP A 120 6.29 -9.98 7.20
CA TRP A 120 4.91 -10.24 7.67
C TRP A 120 4.70 -9.81 9.13
N GLN A 121 5.63 -10.18 10.01
CA GLN A 121 5.58 -9.81 11.43
C GLN A 121 5.68 -8.31 11.62
N ALA A 122 6.61 -7.63 10.93
CA ALA A 122 6.78 -6.19 11.04
C ALA A 122 5.54 -5.41 10.55
N VAL A 123 4.98 -5.80 9.41
CA VAL A 123 3.76 -5.18 8.86
C VAL A 123 2.58 -5.43 9.79
N ARG A 124 2.41 -6.65 10.31
CA ARG A 124 1.34 -6.97 11.27
C ARG A 124 1.42 -6.14 12.54
N GLN A 125 2.63 -5.98 13.09
CA GLN A 125 2.85 -5.15 14.28
C GLN A 125 2.52 -3.69 14.02
N LEU A 126 2.95 -3.15 12.88
CA LEU A 126 2.66 -1.76 12.49
C LEU A 126 1.15 -1.53 12.32
N VAL A 127 0.53 -2.32 11.45
CA VAL A 127 -0.89 -2.18 11.09
C VAL A 127 -1.78 -2.42 12.30
N GLY A 128 -1.41 -3.36 13.19
CA GLY A 128 -2.14 -3.65 14.43
C GLY A 128 -2.23 -2.48 15.42
N CYS A 129 -1.45 -1.41 15.24
CA CYS A 129 -1.55 -0.21 16.06
C CYS A 129 -2.64 0.78 15.61
N PHE A 130 -3.30 0.53 14.47
CA PHE A 130 -4.28 1.45 13.89
C PHE A 130 -5.64 0.76 13.73
N PRO A 131 -6.72 1.28 14.35
CA PRO A 131 -8.02 0.61 14.35
C PRO A 131 -8.70 0.59 12.97
N ASN A 132 -8.25 1.43 12.05
CA ASN A 132 -8.76 1.60 10.69
C ASN A 132 -7.80 1.03 9.63
N ALA A 133 -6.85 0.19 10.02
CA ALA A 133 -5.97 -0.53 9.11
C ALA A 133 -5.95 -2.03 9.43
N PHE A 134 -5.87 -2.87 8.40
CA PHE A 134 -5.86 -4.31 8.58
C PHE A 134 -5.08 -5.00 7.45
N LEU A 135 -4.62 -6.23 7.73
CA LEU A 135 -4.09 -7.11 6.70
C LEU A 135 -5.24 -7.72 5.90
N ALA A 136 -5.06 -7.88 4.59
CA ALA A 136 -6.01 -8.59 3.75
C ALA A 136 -6.37 -9.96 4.33
N SER A 137 -7.64 -10.32 4.27
CA SER A 137 -8.16 -11.60 4.79
C SER A 137 -7.62 -12.80 4.00
N HIS A 138 -7.25 -12.58 2.74
CA HIS A 138 -6.59 -13.56 1.88
C HIS A 138 -5.32 -13.00 1.28
N THR A 139 -4.32 -13.87 1.24
CA THR A 139 -3.00 -13.59 0.71
C THR A 139 -2.82 -14.25 -0.64
N GLU A 140 -2.19 -13.53 -1.57
CA GLU A 140 -1.79 -14.05 -2.88
C GLU A 140 -0.28 -14.16 -2.94
N ARG A 141 0.23 -15.18 -3.62
CA ARG A 141 1.64 -15.30 -3.99
C ARG A 141 1.80 -14.64 -5.35
N VAL A 142 2.19 -13.37 -5.38
CA VAL A 142 2.01 -12.53 -6.56
C VAL A 142 3.07 -12.83 -7.62
N VAL A 143 2.65 -13.22 -8.81
CA VAL A 143 3.49 -13.47 -9.98
C VAL A 143 3.46 -12.22 -10.87
N TYR A 144 4.63 -11.74 -11.28
CA TYR A 144 4.72 -10.57 -12.16
C TYR A 144 3.99 -10.82 -13.49
N GLY A 145 3.14 -9.86 -13.88
CA GLY A 145 2.28 -9.96 -15.06
C GLY A 145 1.11 -10.95 -14.92
N GLY A 146 0.97 -11.62 -13.78
CA GLY A 146 -0.08 -12.62 -13.58
C GLY A 146 -1.34 -12.07 -12.90
N ALA A 147 -2.42 -12.86 -12.96
CA ALA A 147 -3.71 -12.52 -12.36
C ALA A 147 -3.68 -12.42 -10.82
N SER A 148 -2.71 -13.03 -10.15
CA SER A 148 -2.49 -12.90 -8.71
C SER A 148 -2.31 -11.45 -8.26
N ARG A 149 -1.71 -10.58 -9.08
CA ARG A 149 -1.60 -9.14 -8.78
C ARG A 149 -2.97 -8.47 -8.72
N LEU A 150 -3.84 -8.77 -9.68
CA LEU A 150 -5.22 -8.28 -9.70
C LEU A 150 -6.03 -8.87 -8.53
N ARG A 151 -5.87 -10.16 -8.25
CA ARG A 151 -6.56 -10.85 -7.14
C ARG A 151 -6.20 -10.26 -5.77
N ALA A 152 -4.94 -9.84 -5.56
CA ALA A 152 -4.52 -9.15 -4.35
C ALA A 152 -5.37 -7.89 -4.06
N ASP A 153 -5.64 -7.08 -5.09
CA ASP A 153 -6.53 -5.91 -4.96
C ASP A 153 -7.97 -6.33 -4.71
N LEU A 154 -8.48 -7.35 -5.41
CA LEU A 154 -9.86 -7.82 -5.26
C LEU A 154 -10.16 -8.35 -3.84
N HIS A 155 -9.22 -9.05 -3.21
CA HIS A 155 -9.35 -9.47 -1.81
C HIS A 155 -9.49 -8.27 -0.89
N CYS A 156 -8.63 -7.25 -1.06
CA CYS A 156 -8.73 -6.03 -0.28
C CYS A 156 -10.01 -5.23 -0.57
N MET A 157 -10.48 -5.18 -1.82
CA MET A 157 -11.75 -4.56 -2.18
C MET A 157 -12.92 -5.16 -1.39
N ARG A 158 -12.96 -6.49 -1.28
CA ARG A 158 -13.98 -7.20 -0.50
C ARG A 158 -13.93 -6.83 0.99
N ASP A 159 -12.75 -6.84 1.57
CA ASP A 159 -12.57 -6.52 3.00
C ASP A 159 -12.89 -5.04 3.29
N LEU A 160 -12.52 -4.14 2.38
CA LEU A 160 -12.82 -2.70 2.50
C LEU A 160 -14.33 -2.44 2.41
N LEU A 161 -15.08 -3.18 1.58
CA LEU A 161 -16.54 -3.07 1.56
C LEU A 161 -17.19 -3.56 2.86
N ALA A 162 -16.58 -4.52 3.54
CA ALA A 162 -17.04 -5.00 4.85
C ALA A 162 -16.71 -4.03 6.00
N SER A 163 -15.82 -3.05 5.78
CA SER A 163 -15.51 -2.03 6.78
C SER A 163 -16.71 -1.14 7.08
N ALA A 164 -16.87 -0.80 8.36
CA ALA A 164 -17.87 0.17 8.83
C ALA A 164 -17.57 1.61 8.37
N VAL A 165 -16.36 1.89 7.87
CA VAL A 165 -16.00 3.23 7.38
C VAL A 165 -16.77 3.51 6.06
N PRO A 166 -17.58 4.58 5.98
CA PRO A 166 -18.35 4.92 4.79
C PRO A 166 -17.49 5.66 3.76
N TRP A 167 -16.42 5.01 3.30
CA TRP A 167 -15.48 5.57 2.34
C TRP A 167 -16.12 5.82 0.98
N ARG A 168 -15.60 6.85 0.28
CA ARG A 168 -16.15 7.38 -0.98
C ARG A 168 -15.40 6.87 -2.19
N TYR A 169 -14.08 6.86 -2.10
CA TYR A 169 -13.17 6.42 -3.14
C TYR A 169 -12.16 5.44 -2.58
N LEU A 170 -11.78 4.47 -3.40
CA LEU A 170 -10.70 3.53 -3.19
C LEU A 170 -9.53 3.89 -4.11
N LEU A 171 -8.33 3.95 -3.54
CA LEU A 171 -7.07 4.12 -4.27
C LEU A 171 -6.20 2.88 -4.01
N ASN A 172 -5.66 2.26 -5.05
CA ASN A 172 -4.64 1.22 -4.88
C ASN A 172 -3.25 1.81 -5.13
N ILE A 173 -2.31 1.42 -4.27
CA ILE A 173 -0.90 1.81 -4.32
C ILE A 173 -0.03 0.60 -3.96
N CYS A 174 1.24 0.63 -4.35
CA CYS A 174 2.23 -0.34 -3.96
C CYS A 174 3.16 0.20 -2.86
N GLY A 175 3.89 -0.69 -2.18
CA GLY A 175 4.81 -0.33 -1.09
C GLY A 175 5.98 0.60 -1.46
N GLN A 176 6.15 0.93 -2.74
CA GLN A 176 7.18 1.83 -3.25
C GLN A 176 6.61 3.15 -3.82
N ASP A 177 5.29 3.33 -3.81
CA ASP A 177 4.67 4.61 -4.16
C ASP A 177 4.90 5.65 -3.06
N PHE A 178 4.71 6.93 -3.38
CA PHE A 178 4.75 8.01 -2.40
C PHE A 178 3.82 9.17 -2.79
N PRO A 179 3.02 9.74 -1.87
CA PRO A 179 2.09 10.80 -2.20
C PRO A 179 2.80 12.11 -2.54
N LEU A 180 2.43 12.72 -3.68
CA LEU A 180 2.86 14.07 -4.08
C LEU A 180 1.85 15.17 -3.72
N LYS A 181 0.81 14.79 -2.99
CA LYS A 181 -0.32 15.64 -2.60
C LYS A 181 -0.72 15.28 -1.18
N THR A 182 -1.13 16.29 -0.43
CA THR A 182 -1.74 16.10 0.90
C THR A 182 -3.08 15.39 0.80
N ASN A 183 -3.55 14.78 1.89
CA ASN A 183 -4.88 14.16 1.92
C ASN A 183 -5.99 15.15 1.52
N ARG A 184 -5.92 16.40 1.97
CA ARG A 184 -6.87 17.46 1.58
C ARG A 184 -6.86 17.73 0.07
N GLU A 185 -5.69 17.80 -0.56
CA GLU A 185 -5.59 17.99 -2.01
C GLU A 185 -6.13 16.78 -2.78
N ILE A 186 -5.85 15.56 -2.33
CA ILE A 186 -6.42 14.33 -2.90
C ILE A 186 -7.95 14.35 -2.80
N VAL A 187 -8.50 14.64 -1.62
CA VAL A 187 -9.95 14.77 -1.40
C VAL A 187 -10.57 15.79 -2.36
N ARG A 188 -9.95 16.95 -2.55
CA ARG A 188 -10.44 17.99 -3.45
C ARG A 188 -10.43 17.57 -4.91
N GLN A 189 -9.36 16.92 -5.35
CA GLN A 189 -9.28 16.38 -6.71
C GLN A 189 -10.35 15.31 -6.94
N LEU A 190 -10.52 14.39 -6.00
CA LEU A 190 -11.53 13.33 -6.08
C LEU A 190 -12.96 13.87 -6.09
N LYS A 191 -13.26 14.89 -5.28
CA LYS A 191 -14.54 15.63 -5.37
C LYS A 191 -14.76 16.24 -6.77
N GLY A 192 -13.69 16.72 -7.40
CA GLY A 192 -13.71 17.26 -8.77
C GLY A 192 -14.18 16.27 -9.84
N PHE A 193 -13.97 14.95 -9.63
CA PHE A 193 -14.45 13.91 -10.54
C PHE A 193 -15.96 13.62 -10.41
N ARG A 194 -16.65 14.20 -9.42
CA ARG A 194 -18.12 14.12 -9.27
C ARG A 194 -18.67 12.69 -9.33
N GLY A 195 -18.02 11.76 -8.64
CA GLY A 195 -18.45 10.36 -8.59
C GLY A 195 -18.01 9.52 -9.80
N LYS A 196 -17.18 10.06 -10.69
CA LYS A 196 -16.57 9.29 -11.78
C LYS A 196 -15.30 8.60 -11.30
N ASN A 197 -15.06 7.42 -11.85
CA ASN A 197 -13.83 6.66 -11.64
C ASN A 197 -12.67 7.23 -12.47
N VAL A 198 -11.46 7.03 -11.97
CA VAL A 198 -10.20 7.33 -12.64
C VAL A 198 -9.51 6.00 -12.97
N THR A 199 -9.68 5.55 -14.21
CA THR A 199 -9.01 4.38 -14.79
C THR A 199 -8.45 4.78 -16.16
N PRO A 200 -7.26 5.42 -16.22
CA PRO A 200 -6.72 5.92 -17.48
C PRO A 200 -6.43 4.76 -18.42
N GLY A 201 -6.79 4.91 -19.69
CA GLY A 201 -6.47 3.92 -20.72
C GLY A 201 -7.11 4.18 -22.08
N VAL A 202 -6.64 3.41 -23.06
CA VAL A 202 -6.88 3.55 -24.50
C VAL A 202 -7.30 2.22 -25.11
N LEU A 203 -7.73 2.25 -26.38
CA LEU A 203 -7.89 1.02 -27.15
C LEU A 203 -6.54 0.29 -27.28
N PRO A 204 -6.52 -1.05 -27.42
CA PRO A 204 -5.28 -1.82 -27.37
C PRO A 204 -4.30 -1.37 -28.47
N PRO A 205 -3.11 -0.83 -28.14
CA PRO A 205 -2.08 -0.62 -29.15
C PRO A 205 -1.56 -1.97 -29.68
N PRO A 206 -1.03 -2.03 -30.92
CA PRO A 206 -0.64 -3.30 -31.56
C PRO A 206 0.31 -4.17 -30.73
N HIS A 207 1.20 -3.58 -29.94
CA HIS A 207 2.19 -4.32 -29.15
C HIS A 207 1.61 -5.02 -27.91
N VAL A 208 0.41 -4.64 -27.43
CA VAL A 208 -0.21 -5.30 -26.26
C VAL A 208 -1.29 -6.31 -26.63
N THR A 209 -1.69 -6.40 -27.90
CA THR A 209 -2.79 -7.30 -28.30
C THR A 209 -2.48 -8.76 -27.99
N ALA A 210 -1.21 -9.16 -28.09
CA ALA A 210 -0.76 -10.51 -27.77
C ALA A 210 -1.11 -10.94 -26.33
N ARG A 211 -1.14 -9.99 -25.39
CA ARG A 211 -1.40 -10.22 -23.95
C ARG A 211 -2.78 -10.79 -23.65
N THR A 212 -3.73 -10.57 -24.56
CA THR A 212 -5.13 -11.06 -24.45
C THR A 212 -5.52 -12.00 -25.57
N GLN A 213 -4.72 -12.08 -26.64
CA GLN A 213 -4.92 -13.02 -27.73
C GLN A 213 -4.50 -14.45 -27.36
N PHE A 214 -3.49 -14.61 -26.50
CA PHE A 214 -2.96 -15.90 -26.09
C PHE A 214 -3.11 -16.14 -24.59
N MET A 215 -3.14 -17.41 -24.21
CA MET A 215 -3.14 -17.81 -22.81
C MET A 215 -1.76 -17.56 -22.18
N HIS A 216 -1.75 -16.99 -20.98
CA HIS A 216 -0.59 -16.78 -20.14
C HIS A 216 -0.89 -17.33 -18.75
N ARG A 217 -0.24 -18.43 -18.36
CA ARG A 217 -0.50 -19.10 -17.09
C ARG A 217 0.58 -18.76 -16.08
N GLU A 218 0.16 -18.42 -14.87
CA GLU A 218 1.07 -18.31 -13.74
C GLU A 218 1.73 -19.65 -13.47
N TRP A 219 3.04 -19.64 -13.34
CA TRP A 219 3.83 -20.77 -12.91
C TRP A 219 4.72 -20.36 -11.75
N GLU A 220 4.71 -21.18 -10.71
CA GLU A 220 5.52 -21.00 -9.52
C GLU A 220 6.38 -22.24 -9.31
N GLY A 221 7.68 -22.11 -9.55
CA GLY A 221 8.69 -23.08 -9.15
C GLY A 221 9.27 -22.76 -7.78
N SER A 222 10.24 -23.57 -7.32
CA SER A 222 10.86 -23.43 -6.00
C SER A 222 11.55 -22.07 -5.78
N ASN A 223 12.21 -21.51 -6.80
CA ASN A 223 12.96 -20.25 -6.70
C ASN A 223 12.58 -19.18 -7.74
N ILE A 224 11.71 -19.51 -8.71
CA ILE A 224 11.37 -18.62 -9.81
C ILE A 224 9.85 -18.70 -10.02
N SER A 225 9.22 -17.53 -10.11
CA SER A 225 7.81 -17.40 -10.51
C SER A 225 7.73 -16.57 -11.79
N GLY A 226 6.87 -16.95 -12.72
CA GLY A 226 6.69 -16.22 -13.97
C GLY A 226 5.46 -16.68 -14.75
N LEU A 227 5.35 -16.22 -15.99
CA LEU A 227 4.28 -16.61 -16.90
C LEU A 227 4.77 -17.61 -17.93
N VAL A 228 3.98 -18.65 -18.15
CA VAL A 228 4.15 -19.62 -19.24
C VAL A 228 3.11 -19.33 -20.31
N THR A 229 3.56 -19.16 -21.55
CA THR A 229 2.70 -18.81 -22.69
C THR A 229 2.66 -19.98 -23.67
N PRO A 230 1.73 -20.94 -23.55
CA PRO A 230 1.67 -22.13 -24.40
C PRO A 230 1.26 -21.86 -25.86
N GLN A 231 1.19 -20.59 -26.30
CA GLN A 231 0.74 -20.17 -27.64
C GLN A 231 -0.68 -20.64 -27.99
N VAL A 232 -1.51 -20.91 -26.98
CA VAL A 232 -2.92 -21.26 -27.16
C VAL A 232 -3.74 -19.98 -27.29
N ARG A 233 -4.49 -19.84 -28.38
CA ARG A 233 -5.33 -18.67 -28.62
C ARG A 233 -6.54 -18.68 -27.67
N LYS A 234 -6.86 -17.53 -27.09
CA LYS A 234 -8.03 -17.39 -26.21
C LYS A 234 -9.32 -17.21 -27.00
N ALA A 235 -10.43 -17.60 -26.38
CA ALA A 235 -11.76 -17.21 -26.83
C ALA A 235 -11.93 -15.69 -26.74
N PRO A 236 -12.85 -15.09 -27.53
CA PRO A 236 -13.18 -13.68 -27.42
C PRO A 236 -13.61 -13.28 -25.99
N PRO A 237 -13.47 -12.00 -25.61
CA PRO A 237 -13.97 -11.50 -24.33
C PRO A 237 -15.47 -11.79 -24.14
N PRO A 238 -15.91 -12.07 -22.91
CA PRO A 238 -17.33 -12.33 -22.64
C PRO A 238 -18.17 -11.07 -22.89
N HIS A 239 -19.49 -11.25 -23.05
CA HIS A 239 -20.46 -10.16 -23.23
C HIS A 239 -20.16 -9.19 -24.38
N ASN A 240 -19.40 -9.63 -25.40
CA ASN A 240 -18.92 -8.80 -26.50
C ASN A 240 -18.19 -7.53 -26.02
N LEU A 241 -17.50 -7.61 -24.87
CA LEU A 241 -16.78 -6.49 -24.31
C LEU A 241 -15.60 -6.08 -25.21
N THR A 242 -15.47 -4.77 -25.44
CA THR A 242 -14.26 -4.20 -26.02
C THR A 242 -13.21 -4.08 -24.93
N ILE A 243 -12.06 -4.74 -25.09
CA ILE A 243 -10.94 -4.65 -24.15
C ILE A 243 -10.22 -3.33 -24.36
N TYR A 244 -9.93 -2.64 -23.25
CA TYR A 244 -9.09 -1.45 -23.18
C TYR A 244 -7.84 -1.75 -22.38
N PHE A 245 -6.75 -1.01 -22.61
CA PHE A 245 -5.51 -1.11 -21.83
C PHE A 245 -5.18 0.21 -21.16
N GLY A 246 -4.63 0.14 -19.96
CA GLY A 246 -4.46 1.25 -19.04
C GLY A 246 -3.50 0.92 -17.91
N SER A 247 -3.67 1.61 -16.77
CA SER A 247 -2.83 1.41 -15.59
C SER A 247 -3.44 0.39 -14.63
N ALA A 248 -2.58 -0.36 -13.95
CA ALA A 248 -2.94 -1.13 -12.76
C ALA A 248 -3.41 -0.23 -11.59
N TYR A 249 -3.02 1.05 -11.59
CA TYR A 249 -3.33 2.02 -10.53
C TYR A 249 -4.59 2.83 -10.85
N ILE A 250 -5.51 2.87 -9.90
CA ILE A 250 -6.86 3.38 -10.06
C ILE A 250 -7.30 4.24 -8.88
N ALA A 251 -8.24 5.14 -9.14
CA ALA A 251 -9.04 5.77 -8.08
C ALA A 251 -10.52 5.60 -8.43
N VAL A 252 -11.23 4.73 -7.71
CA VAL A 252 -12.59 4.29 -8.08
C VAL A 252 -13.57 4.50 -6.95
N THR A 253 -14.85 4.64 -7.29
CA THR A 253 -15.91 4.87 -6.29
C THR A 253 -16.32 3.59 -5.60
N ARG A 254 -16.92 3.72 -4.42
CA ARG A 254 -17.51 2.57 -3.70
C ARG A 254 -18.53 1.78 -4.53
N PRO A 255 -19.50 2.41 -5.24
CA PRO A 255 -20.39 1.68 -6.14
C PRO A 255 -19.67 0.91 -7.25
N PHE A 256 -18.57 1.44 -7.80
CA PHE A 256 -17.77 0.71 -8.77
C PHE A 256 -17.13 -0.55 -8.18
N VAL A 257 -16.64 -0.48 -6.93
CA VAL A 257 -16.10 -1.66 -6.24
C VAL A 257 -17.19 -2.70 -5.99
N GLU A 258 -18.41 -2.28 -5.63
CA GLU A 258 -19.55 -3.20 -5.50
C GLU A 258 -19.91 -3.85 -6.84
N PHE A 259 -19.92 -3.09 -7.93
CA PHE A 259 -20.12 -3.59 -9.28
C PHE A 259 -19.06 -4.63 -9.66
N VAL A 260 -17.78 -4.33 -9.44
CA VAL A 260 -16.65 -5.25 -9.73
C VAL A 260 -16.84 -6.61 -9.08
N LEU A 261 -17.35 -6.65 -7.84
CA LEU A 261 -17.46 -7.89 -7.07
C LEU A 261 -18.80 -8.62 -7.24
N ARG A 262 -19.83 -7.98 -7.81
CA ARG A 262 -21.20 -8.53 -7.83
C ARG A 262 -21.82 -8.65 -9.22
N ASP A 263 -21.42 -7.83 -10.19
CA ASP A 263 -22.00 -7.86 -11.53
C ASP A 263 -21.42 -9.05 -12.32
N GLN A 264 -22.30 -9.80 -12.97
CA GLN A 264 -21.92 -10.99 -13.73
C GLN A 264 -20.92 -10.67 -14.85
N ARG A 265 -21.02 -9.49 -15.48
CA ARG A 265 -20.08 -9.08 -16.53
C ARG A 265 -18.67 -8.88 -15.98
N ALA A 266 -18.57 -8.34 -14.76
CA ALA A 266 -17.29 -8.16 -14.09
C ALA A 266 -16.69 -9.50 -13.66
N ILE A 267 -17.51 -10.39 -13.11
CA ILE A 267 -17.11 -11.75 -12.72
C ILE A 267 -16.63 -12.55 -13.94
N ASP A 268 -17.38 -12.54 -15.04
CA ASP A 268 -17.02 -13.26 -16.26
C ASP A 268 -15.76 -12.69 -16.90
N LEU A 269 -15.60 -11.36 -16.91
CA LEU A 269 -14.36 -10.73 -17.39
C LEU A 269 -13.16 -11.12 -16.52
N LEU A 270 -13.35 -11.21 -15.20
CA LEU A 270 -12.29 -11.64 -14.28
C LEU A 270 -11.87 -13.07 -14.59
N VAL A 271 -12.83 -13.99 -14.73
CA VAL A 271 -12.58 -15.40 -15.11
C VAL A 271 -11.84 -15.47 -16.43
N TRP A 272 -12.30 -14.74 -17.45
CA TRP A 272 -11.64 -14.69 -18.75
C TRP A 272 -10.21 -14.10 -18.67
N SER A 273 -9.97 -13.18 -17.74
CA SER A 273 -8.67 -12.52 -17.56
C SER A 273 -7.66 -13.33 -16.73
N GLN A 274 -8.07 -14.45 -16.12
CA GLN A 274 -7.20 -15.22 -15.21
C GLN A 274 -5.91 -15.72 -15.86
N ASP A 275 -5.97 -16.04 -17.14
CA ASP A 275 -4.84 -16.55 -17.95
C ASP A 275 -4.48 -15.57 -19.08
N THR A 276 -4.46 -14.28 -18.76
CA THR A 276 -3.94 -13.20 -19.64
C THR A 276 -2.68 -12.58 -19.04
N TYR A 277 -1.92 -11.84 -19.85
CA TYR A 277 -0.73 -11.13 -19.38
C TYR A 277 -1.12 -9.72 -18.90
N SER A 278 -0.74 -9.39 -17.67
CA SER A 278 -1.04 -8.14 -16.95
C SER A 278 -2.53 -7.80 -16.94
N PRO A 279 -3.40 -8.66 -16.38
CA PRO A 279 -4.83 -8.40 -16.37
C PRO A 279 -5.25 -7.15 -15.59
N ASP A 280 -4.46 -6.75 -14.61
CA ASP A 280 -4.58 -5.48 -13.89
C ASP A 280 -4.49 -4.25 -14.82
N GLU A 281 -3.82 -4.37 -15.97
CA GLU A 281 -3.72 -3.28 -16.95
C GLU A 281 -4.88 -3.22 -17.95
N HIS A 282 -5.81 -4.19 -17.99
CA HIS A 282 -7.01 -4.09 -18.83
C HIS A 282 -8.32 -4.22 -18.08
N PHE A 283 -8.34 -4.92 -16.95
CA PHE A 283 -9.57 -5.24 -16.22
C PHE A 283 -10.30 -3.97 -15.77
N TRP A 284 -9.62 -3.07 -15.06
CA TRP A 284 -10.22 -1.87 -14.48
C TRP A 284 -10.76 -0.90 -15.54
N VAL A 285 -9.95 -0.61 -16.55
CA VAL A 285 -10.31 0.32 -17.61
C VAL A 285 -11.44 -0.25 -18.47
N THR A 286 -11.44 -1.55 -18.75
CA THR A 286 -12.50 -2.21 -19.51
C THR A 286 -13.83 -2.12 -18.77
N LEU A 287 -13.85 -2.48 -17.48
CA LEU A 287 -15.05 -2.42 -16.67
C LEU A 287 -15.63 -1.01 -16.55
N ASN A 288 -14.77 0.00 -16.43
CA ASN A 288 -15.20 1.40 -16.35
C ASN A 288 -15.78 1.96 -17.68
N ARG A 289 -15.70 1.21 -18.78
CA ARG A 289 -16.29 1.57 -20.08
C ARG A 289 -17.59 0.84 -20.38
N ILE A 290 -18.04 -0.04 -19.49
CA ILE A 290 -19.33 -0.73 -19.63
C ILE A 290 -20.46 0.30 -19.46
N PRO A 291 -21.37 0.45 -20.45
CA PRO A 291 -22.51 1.35 -20.31
C PRO A 291 -23.45 0.90 -19.18
N GLY A 292 -23.88 1.84 -18.36
CA GLY A 292 -24.81 1.62 -17.25
C GLY A 292 -24.72 2.72 -16.21
N ARG A 293 -25.76 2.89 -15.40
CA ARG A 293 -25.64 3.68 -14.16
C ARG A 293 -24.94 2.78 -13.13
N LEU A 294 -23.73 3.17 -12.76
CA LEU A 294 -23.04 2.73 -11.55
C LEU A 294 -23.45 3.63 -10.38
#